data_AF-A0A8S3RMB2-F1
#
_entry.id   AF-A0A8S3RMB2-F1
#
_cell.length_a   1.000
_cell.length_b   1.000
_cell.length_c   1.000
_cell.angle_alpha   90.00
_cell.angle_beta   90.00
_cell.angle_gamma   90.00
#
_symmetry.space_group_name_H-M   'P 1'
#
loop_
_entity.id
_entity.type
_entity.pdbx_description
1 polymer ?
#
loop_
_entity_poly.entity_id
_entity_poly.type
_entity_poly.pdbx_seq_one_letter_code
_entity_poly.pdbx_strand_id
1 'polypeptide(L)'
;MIKAKRFCNENFIYDIFYNKIDVDSDHCYFKANCLPSMRLKVQVGNSGQMSTFYSLHVCLSKKTGYILSGHCNCKAGDAGFCAHVGALLYTLEKTKNSCTSDACQWDRPRPIARKPSPKRVKDITFAKTDKDKTDKVKPYPGAYKPSSCDNDENEFLSEILDGLKDIYPTCVLYKTLRTECSIDKFLDTYNPQFVYHDTVDLKSETCKNVFSTFLNDMVITMDTSKQLELSTRGQHININWINARSKLLTASVFGDVCKRITDKPDCLVRRILNYDVSQQNLKVKSLEWGRVKERVAVKEYQINHLKTCQLFHF
;
A
#
# COMPACT_ATOMS: atom_id res chain seq x y z
N MET A 1 -49.68 14.40 15.12
CA MET A 1 -48.81 14.28 16.31
C MET A 1 -48.21 12.88 16.55
N ILE A 2 -48.85 11.76 16.15
CA ILE A 2 -48.31 10.39 16.38
C ILE A 2 -46.89 10.21 15.84
N LYS A 3 -46.62 10.74 14.64
CA LYS A 3 -45.29 10.68 14.00
C LYS A 3 -44.19 11.43 14.78
N ALA A 4 -44.54 12.54 15.44
CA ALA A 4 -43.62 13.30 16.28
C ALA A 4 -43.20 12.51 17.53
N LYS A 5 -44.17 11.88 18.20
CA LYS A 5 -43.91 10.99 19.35
C LYS A 5 -43.02 9.81 18.96
N ARG A 6 -43.25 9.22 17.77
CA ARG A 6 -42.42 8.15 17.24
C ARG A 6 -40.96 8.59 17.06
N PHE A 7 -40.72 9.76 16.46
CA PHE A 7 -39.37 10.29 16.29
C PHE A 7 -38.66 10.59 17.60
N CYS A 8 -39.37 11.09 18.61
CA CYS A 8 -38.82 11.26 19.95
C CYS A 8 -38.46 9.90 20.59
N ASN A 9 -39.36 8.92 20.52
CA ASN A 9 -39.13 7.59 21.12
C ASN A 9 -38.02 6.78 20.44
N GLU A 10 -37.87 6.93 19.13
CA GLU A 10 -36.83 6.24 18.35
C GLU A 10 -35.50 7.03 18.28
N ASN A 11 -35.37 8.12 19.06
CA ASN A 11 -34.16 8.95 19.15
C ASN A 11 -33.66 9.51 17.80
N PHE A 12 -34.59 10.04 17.00
CA PHE A 12 -34.26 10.69 15.72
C PHE A 12 -33.70 12.11 15.88
N ILE A 13 -33.86 12.72 17.06
CA ILE A 13 -33.37 14.07 17.39
C ILE A 13 -32.00 13.99 18.05
N TYR A 14 -31.05 14.79 17.60
CA TYR A 14 -29.69 14.82 18.12
C TYR A 14 -29.11 16.25 18.06
N ASP A 15 -27.98 16.46 18.76
CA ASP A 15 -27.28 17.73 18.87
C ASP A 15 -28.20 18.90 19.25
N ILE A 16 -28.86 18.81 20.41
CA ILE A 16 -29.73 19.87 20.91
C ILE A 16 -28.86 20.96 21.54
N PHE A 17 -28.89 22.14 20.93
CA PHE A 17 -28.24 23.35 21.43
C PHE A 17 -29.27 24.30 22.02
N TYR A 18 -28.92 24.88 23.16
CA TYR A 18 -29.71 25.91 23.85
C TYR A 18 -28.96 27.25 23.80
N ASN A 19 -29.69 28.31 23.43
CA ASN A 19 -29.21 29.68 23.52
C ASN A 19 -30.22 30.54 24.28
N LYS A 20 -29.77 31.18 25.35
CA LYS A 20 -30.59 32.06 26.18
C LYS A 20 -30.85 33.44 25.56
N ILE A 21 -30.24 33.75 24.42
CA ILE A 21 -30.23 35.06 23.73
C ILE A 21 -29.55 36.13 24.59
N ASP A 22 -30.16 36.48 25.71
CA ASP A 22 -29.63 37.36 26.75
C ASP A 22 -30.09 36.88 28.14
N VAL A 23 -29.42 37.33 29.21
CA VAL A 23 -29.80 37.02 30.60
C VAL A 23 -31.19 37.58 30.92
N ASP A 24 -31.48 38.80 30.44
CA ASP A 24 -32.72 39.52 30.72
C ASP A 24 -33.83 39.28 29.68
N SER A 25 -33.52 38.59 28.57
CA SER A 25 -34.51 38.26 27.56
C SER A 25 -35.50 37.21 28.07
N ASP A 26 -36.80 37.40 27.82
CA ASP A 26 -37.84 36.41 28.13
C ASP A 26 -37.91 35.25 27.12
N HIS A 27 -37.01 35.23 26.15
CA HIS A 27 -37.03 34.27 25.05
C HIS A 27 -35.78 33.40 25.03
N CYS A 28 -35.94 32.14 24.64
CA CYS A 28 -34.85 31.22 24.42
C CYS A 28 -34.98 30.52 23.07
N TYR A 29 -33.83 30.10 22.54
CA TYR A 29 -33.71 29.50 21.24
C TYR A 29 -33.09 28.12 21.31
N PHE A 30 -33.70 27.17 20.63
CA PHE A 30 -33.21 25.81 20.49
C PHE A 30 -32.88 25.51 19.05
N LYS A 31 -31.72 24.90 18.83
CA LYS A 31 -31.33 24.33 17.54
C LYS A 31 -31.08 22.85 17.71
N ALA A 32 -31.58 22.02 16.80
CA ALA A 32 -31.31 20.58 16.82
C ALA A 32 -31.29 20.01 15.41
N ASN A 33 -30.79 18.78 15.29
CA ASN A 33 -30.80 18.04 14.05
C ASN A 33 -31.77 16.84 14.16
N CYS A 34 -32.48 16.52 13.08
CA CYS A 34 -33.36 15.36 12.99
C CYS A 34 -32.95 14.46 11.83
N LEU A 35 -32.76 13.18 12.11
CA LEU A 35 -32.50 12.20 11.07
C LEU A 35 -33.72 11.99 10.17
N PRO A 36 -33.51 11.72 8.89
CA PRO A 36 -34.57 11.35 7.96
C PRO A 36 -35.02 9.89 8.19
N SER A 37 -36.33 9.65 8.15
CA SER A 37 -36.90 8.34 8.47
C SER A 37 -36.91 7.32 7.33
N MET A 38 -36.59 7.74 6.10
CA MET A 38 -36.75 6.89 4.90
C MET A 38 -35.53 6.86 3.96
N ARG A 39 -34.72 7.92 3.90
CA ARG A 39 -33.59 8.04 2.96
C ARG A 39 -32.37 8.57 3.70
N LEU A 40 -31.18 8.10 3.35
CA LEU A 40 -29.92 8.59 3.94
C LEU A 40 -29.62 10.06 3.61
N LYS A 41 -30.10 10.53 2.45
CA LYS A 41 -30.06 11.94 2.06
C LYS A 41 -31.45 12.42 1.71
N VAL A 42 -31.78 13.60 2.19
CA VAL A 42 -33.07 14.26 1.98
C VAL A 42 -32.87 15.63 1.36
N GLN A 43 -33.83 16.04 0.53
CA GLN A 43 -33.87 17.39 0.02
C GLN A 43 -34.34 18.32 1.14
N VAL A 44 -33.56 19.35 1.40
CA VAL A 44 -33.83 20.40 2.37
C VAL A 44 -34.09 21.72 1.65
N GLY A 45 -35.08 22.47 2.15
CA GLY A 45 -35.57 23.70 1.54
C GLY A 45 -36.25 23.49 0.19
N ASN A 46 -36.68 24.61 -0.42
CA ASN A 46 -37.33 24.62 -1.73
C ASN A 46 -36.32 24.62 -2.89
N SER A 47 -35.03 24.84 -2.61
CA SER A 47 -33.93 24.87 -3.59
C SER A 47 -33.36 23.49 -3.92
N GLY A 48 -33.80 22.42 -3.25
CA GLY A 48 -33.40 21.04 -3.55
C GLY A 48 -32.02 20.63 -3.02
N GLN A 49 -31.44 21.40 -2.10
CA GLN A 49 -30.15 21.04 -1.48
C GLN A 49 -30.25 19.69 -0.75
N MET A 50 -29.22 18.86 -0.86
CA MET A 50 -29.21 17.53 -0.22
C MET A 50 -28.52 17.59 1.13
N SER A 51 -29.18 17.08 2.18
CA SER A 51 -28.63 16.97 3.54
C SER A 51 -28.85 15.56 4.08
N THR A 52 -28.02 15.14 5.03
CA THR A 52 -28.19 13.88 5.79
C THR A 52 -29.12 14.05 6.99
N PHE A 53 -29.55 15.28 7.27
CA PHE A 53 -30.46 15.61 8.37
C PHE A 53 -31.29 16.87 8.11
N TYR A 54 -32.39 16.98 8.84
CA TYR A 54 -33.19 18.21 8.92
C TYR A 54 -32.71 19.09 10.06
N SER A 55 -32.43 20.37 9.77
CA SER A 55 -32.10 21.38 10.79
C SER A 55 -33.40 21.93 11.37
N LEU A 56 -33.49 21.92 12.70
CA LEU A 56 -34.64 22.37 13.47
C LEU A 56 -34.27 23.58 14.31
N HIS A 57 -35.19 24.52 14.38
CA HIS A 57 -35.03 25.77 15.10
C HIS A 57 -36.35 26.10 15.80
N VAL A 58 -36.33 26.31 17.11
CA VAL A 58 -37.54 26.61 17.88
C VAL A 58 -37.25 27.76 18.85
N CYS A 59 -38.15 28.74 18.89
CA CYS A 59 -38.12 29.84 19.84
C CYS A 59 -39.24 29.67 20.86
N LEU A 60 -38.90 29.68 22.14
CA LEU A 60 -39.84 29.52 23.26
C LEU A 60 -39.76 30.71 24.21
N SER A 61 -40.88 31.01 24.87
CA SER A 61 -40.88 31.88 26.04
C SER A 61 -40.32 31.14 27.25
N LYS A 62 -39.31 31.70 27.93
CA LYS A 62 -38.66 31.12 29.11
C LYS A 62 -39.64 30.93 30.28
N LYS A 63 -40.53 31.91 30.48
CA LYS A 63 -41.45 31.94 31.63
C LYS A 63 -42.65 31.01 31.46
N THR A 64 -43.22 30.96 30.26
CA THR A 64 -44.48 30.23 30.00
C THR A 64 -44.30 28.94 29.22
N GLY A 65 -43.13 28.72 28.62
CA GLY A 65 -42.91 27.61 27.68
C GLY A 65 -43.69 27.75 26.37
N TYR A 66 -44.34 28.90 26.13
CA TYR A 66 -45.13 29.13 24.93
C TYR A 66 -44.25 29.12 23.69
N ILE A 67 -44.72 28.45 22.64
CA ILE A 67 -43.99 28.30 21.38
C ILE A 67 -44.24 29.56 20.54
N LEU A 68 -43.20 30.38 20.36
CA LEU A 68 -43.29 31.60 19.55
C LEU A 68 -43.12 31.29 18.07
N SER A 69 -42.14 30.45 17.74
CA SER A 69 -41.89 30.04 16.35
C SER A 69 -41.17 28.71 16.29
N GLY A 70 -41.41 27.99 15.20
CA GLY A 70 -40.71 26.77 14.83
C GLY A 70 -40.34 26.83 13.36
N HIS A 71 -39.13 26.39 13.02
CA HIS A 71 -38.67 26.28 11.66
C HIS A 71 -37.94 24.95 11.47
N CYS A 72 -38.20 24.32 10.33
CA CYS A 72 -37.50 23.11 9.91
C CYS A 72 -37.23 23.23 8.42
N ASN A 73 -36.03 22.86 7.98
CA ASN A 73 -35.68 22.88 6.56
C ASN A 73 -36.29 21.72 5.75
N CYS A 74 -37.26 20.97 6.28
CA CYS A 74 -38.01 19.97 5.50
C CYS A 74 -39.09 20.64 4.64
N LYS A 75 -39.62 19.94 3.62
CA LYS A 75 -40.65 20.47 2.71
C LYS A 75 -41.90 21.02 3.42
N ALA A 76 -42.27 20.46 4.57
CA ALA A 76 -43.43 20.90 5.36
C ALA A 76 -43.04 21.81 6.54
N GLY A 77 -41.76 22.16 6.67
CA GLY A 77 -41.21 22.83 7.84
C GLY A 77 -41.26 24.36 7.79
N ASP A 78 -41.63 24.93 6.63
CA ASP A 78 -41.80 26.37 6.45
C ASP A 78 -42.98 26.91 7.28
N ALA A 79 -44.02 26.09 7.45
CA ALA A 79 -45.16 26.41 8.31
C ALA A 79 -44.86 26.22 9.82
N GLY A 80 -43.71 25.67 10.20
CA GLY A 80 -43.33 25.48 11.61
C GLY A 80 -44.02 24.34 12.37
N PHE A 81 -45.01 23.66 11.79
CA PHE A 81 -45.79 22.60 12.45
C PHE A 81 -45.44 21.18 11.98
N CYS A 82 -44.24 20.96 11.44
CA CYS A 82 -43.87 19.64 10.93
C CYS A 82 -43.66 18.63 12.07
N ALA A 83 -43.73 17.34 11.74
CA ALA A 83 -43.53 16.27 12.72
C ALA A 83 -42.13 16.29 13.38
N HIS A 84 -41.12 16.87 12.72
CA HIS A 84 -39.76 17.01 13.27
C HIS A 84 -39.70 18.10 14.36
N VAL A 85 -40.36 19.25 14.15
CA VAL A 85 -40.47 20.30 15.19
C VAL A 85 -41.22 19.76 16.40
N GLY A 86 -42.34 19.06 16.17
CA GLY A 86 -43.07 18.39 17.25
C GLY A 86 -42.21 17.37 18.00
N ALA A 87 -41.34 16.63 17.30
CA ALA A 87 -40.45 15.66 17.93
C ALA A 87 -39.40 16.33 18.82
N LEU A 88 -38.83 17.46 18.39
CA LEU A 88 -37.92 18.26 19.23
C LEU A 88 -38.63 18.73 20.50
N LEU A 89 -39.86 19.24 20.40
CA LEU A 89 -40.63 19.68 21.56
C LEU A 89 -40.90 18.54 22.56
N TYR A 90 -41.29 17.35 22.08
CA TYR A 90 -41.44 16.16 22.94
C TYR A 90 -40.12 15.74 23.58
N THR A 91 -39.00 15.85 22.85
CA THR A 91 -37.68 15.57 23.41
C THR A 91 -37.32 16.57 24.51
N LEU A 92 -37.60 17.86 24.31
CA LEU A 92 -37.37 18.90 25.33
C LEU A 92 -38.22 18.69 26.59
N GLU A 93 -39.47 18.25 26.44
CA GLU A 93 -40.33 17.88 27.57
C GLU A 93 -39.77 16.67 28.35
N LYS A 94 -39.19 15.71 27.62
CA LYS A 94 -38.62 14.48 28.20
C LYS A 94 -37.26 14.72 28.86
N THR A 95 -36.48 15.69 28.40
CA THR A 95 -35.19 16.06 28.99
C THR A 95 -35.42 16.82 30.29
N LYS A 96 -35.69 16.06 31.36
CA LYS A 96 -35.90 16.62 32.71
C LYS A 96 -34.59 16.90 33.45
N ASN A 97 -33.53 16.16 33.15
CA ASN A 97 -32.27 16.19 33.87
C ASN A 97 -31.05 16.21 32.93
N SER A 98 -29.93 16.77 33.41
CA SER A 98 -28.64 16.70 32.69
C SER A 98 -28.11 15.26 32.67
N CYS A 99 -27.32 14.91 31.66
CA CYS A 99 -26.70 13.58 31.56
C CYS A 99 -25.74 13.24 32.73
N THR A 100 -25.41 14.22 33.58
CA THR A 100 -24.64 14.05 34.82
C THR A 100 -25.51 13.84 36.06
N SER A 101 -26.83 13.97 35.95
CA SER A 101 -27.76 13.77 37.06
C SER A 101 -28.16 12.31 37.26
N ASP A 102 -28.00 11.47 36.23
CA ASP A 102 -28.24 10.04 36.29
C ASP A 102 -26.93 9.30 36.56
N ALA A 103 -26.99 8.20 37.35
CA ALA A 103 -25.82 7.37 37.60
C ALA A 103 -25.28 6.80 36.29
N CYS A 104 -23.95 6.88 36.09
CA CYS A 104 -23.29 6.43 34.87
C CYS A 104 -23.62 4.95 34.59
N GLN A 105 -24.43 4.71 33.55
CA GLN A 105 -24.75 3.35 33.10
C GLN A 105 -23.86 2.99 31.91
N TRP A 106 -23.31 1.79 31.92
CA TRP A 106 -22.70 1.22 30.73
C TRP A 106 -23.77 1.04 29.66
N ASP A 107 -23.52 1.55 28.45
CA ASP A 107 -24.39 1.29 27.30
C ASP A 107 -24.65 -0.21 27.21
N ARG A 108 -25.91 -0.63 27.39
CA ARG A 108 -26.29 -2.01 27.12
C ARG A 108 -26.21 -2.20 25.60
N PRO A 109 -25.26 -2.98 25.07
CA PRO A 109 -25.22 -3.24 23.65
C PRO A 109 -26.57 -3.85 23.25
N ARG A 110 -27.15 -3.35 22.14
CA ARG A 110 -28.36 -3.95 21.59
C ARG A 110 -28.16 -5.47 21.47
N PRO A 111 -29.18 -6.30 21.75
CA PRO A 111 -29.09 -7.74 21.51
C PRO A 111 -28.74 -7.96 20.04
N ILE A 112 -27.47 -8.25 19.75
CA ILE A 112 -27.04 -8.54 18.39
C ILE A 112 -27.55 -9.95 18.11
N ALA A 113 -28.48 -10.09 17.15
CA ALA A 113 -29.05 -11.38 16.77
C ALA A 113 -27.98 -12.41 16.31
N ARG A 114 -26.77 -11.94 15.96
CA ARG A 114 -25.60 -12.77 15.63
C ARG A 114 -24.40 -12.31 16.44
N LYS A 115 -23.94 -13.12 17.39
CA LYS A 115 -22.65 -12.89 18.06
C LYS A 115 -21.53 -12.94 17.00
N PRO A 116 -20.71 -11.90 16.82
CA PRO A 116 -19.57 -11.99 15.93
C PRO A 116 -18.59 -13.05 16.45
N SER A 117 -18.01 -13.84 15.55
CA SER A 117 -16.97 -14.79 15.93
C SER A 117 -15.72 -14.04 16.41
N PRO A 118 -14.99 -14.57 17.40
CA PRO A 118 -13.73 -13.99 17.85
C PRO A 118 -12.74 -13.92 16.68
N LYS A 119 -12.15 -12.74 16.46
CA LYS A 119 -11.09 -12.51 15.48
C LYS A 119 -9.76 -12.28 16.20
N ARG A 120 -8.64 -12.63 15.55
CA ARG A 120 -7.31 -12.26 16.06
C ARG A 120 -7.19 -10.73 16.00
N VAL A 121 -6.44 -10.14 16.93
CA VAL A 121 -6.29 -8.67 17.03
C VAL A 121 -5.87 -8.01 15.71
N LYS A 122 -4.98 -8.66 14.94
CA LYS A 122 -4.55 -8.20 13.61
C LYS A 122 -5.66 -8.17 12.55
N ASP A 123 -6.73 -8.93 12.75
CA ASP A 123 -7.87 -9.05 11.84
C ASP A 123 -9.07 -8.19 12.32
N ILE A 124 -8.90 -7.42 13.40
CA ILE A 124 -9.89 -6.47 13.92
C ILE A 124 -9.63 -5.11 13.27
N THR A 125 -10.56 -4.66 12.44
CA THR A 125 -10.52 -3.32 11.86
C THR A 125 -11.15 -2.33 12.84
N PHE A 126 -10.33 -1.50 13.47
CA PHE A 126 -10.82 -0.40 14.31
C PHE A 126 -11.22 0.78 13.41
N ALA A 127 -12.48 0.81 12.98
CA ALA A 127 -13.04 1.96 12.29
C ALA A 127 -13.80 2.84 13.29
N LYS A 128 -13.62 4.16 13.18
CA LYS A 128 -14.46 5.13 13.89
C LYS A 128 -15.84 5.12 13.23
N THR A 129 -16.90 5.01 14.03
CA THR A 129 -18.29 4.97 13.56
C THR A 129 -18.78 6.35 13.08
N ASP A 130 -18.08 6.97 12.12
CA ASP A 130 -18.55 8.20 11.50
C ASP A 130 -19.62 7.83 10.47
N LYS A 131 -20.88 7.98 10.88
CA LYS A 131 -22.11 7.65 10.10
C LYS A 131 -22.24 8.38 8.75
N ASP A 132 -21.31 9.26 8.41
CA ASP A 132 -21.40 10.22 7.29
C ASP A 132 -20.51 9.89 6.09
N LYS A 133 -19.89 8.71 6.08
CA LYS A 133 -19.20 8.21 4.89
C LYS A 133 -19.76 6.83 4.58
N THR A 134 -20.48 6.73 3.47
CA THR A 134 -20.45 5.51 2.65
C THR A 134 -19.00 5.04 2.66
N ASP A 135 -18.75 3.78 3.01
CA ASP A 135 -17.42 3.15 3.05
C ASP A 135 -16.73 3.27 1.68
N LYS A 136 -16.24 4.46 1.35
CA LYS A 136 -14.98 4.59 0.66
C LYS A 136 -14.00 4.31 1.77
N VAL A 137 -13.68 3.03 1.94
CA VAL A 137 -12.35 2.63 2.38
C VAL A 137 -11.45 3.51 1.53
N LYS A 138 -10.98 4.64 2.08
CA LYS A 138 -9.88 5.35 1.45
C LYS A 138 -8.78 4.31 1.57
N PRO A 139 -8.33 3.71 0.45
CA PRO A 139 -7.21 2.83 0.56
C PRO A 139 -6.15 3.63 1.31
N TYR A 140 -5.68 3.08 2.43
CA TYR A 140 -4.51 3.59 3.10
C TYR A 140 -3.44 3.84 2.02
N PRO A 141 -2.58 4.86 2.08
CA PRO A 141 -1.46 4.98 1.16
C PRO A 141 -0.64 3.67 1.27
N GLY A 142 -0.86 2.73 0.34
CA GLY A 142 -0.42 1.33 0.44
C GLY A 142 -1.46 0.24 0.12
N ALA A 143 -2.78 0.52 0.22
CA ALA A 143 -3.85 -0.41 -0.16
C ALA A 143 -4.45 -0.12 -1.55
N TYR A 144 -4.10 1.01 -2.16
CA TYR A 144 -4.43 1.30 -3.56
C TYR A 144 -3.43 0.54 -4.42
N LYS A 145 -3.85 -0.60 -4.94
CA LYS A 145 -3.16 -1.26 -6.05
C LYS A 145 -3.82 -0.78 -7.34
N PRO A 146 -3.16 0.07 -8.15
CA PRO A 146 -3.70 0.54 -9.43
C PRO A 146 -3.81 -0.57 -10.49
N SER A 147 -3.38 -1.79 -10.20
CA SER A 147 -3.49 -2.95 -11.08
C SER A 147 -4.90 -3.55 -11.03
N SER A 148 -5.52 -3.68 -12.20
CA SER A 148 -6.84 -4.25 -12.42
C SER A 148 -6.83 -5.78 -12.57
N CYS A 149 -5.73 -6.45 -12.20
CA CYS A 149 -5.58 -7.89 -12.33
C CYS A 149 -5.02 -8.47 -11.03
N ASP A 150 -5.66 -9.54 -10.54
CA ASP A 150 -5.11 -10.42 -9.50
C ASP A 150 -3.87 -11.20 -10.01
N ASN A 151 -3.46 -10.97 -11.26
CA ASN A 151 -2.28 -11.55 -11.87
C ASN A 151 -1.01 -10.93 -11.30
N ASP A 152 0.06 -11.72 -11.26
CA ASP A 152 1.39 -11.33 -10.84
C ASP A 152 1.80 -10.04 -11.58
N GLU A 153 2.39 -9.06 -10.89
CA GLU A 153 2.78 -7.76 -11.49
C GLU A 153 3.69 -7.96 -12.71
N ASN A 154 4.42 -9.09 -12.74
CA ASN A 154 5.28 -9.49 -13.85
C ASN A 154 4.52 -10.00 -15.08
N GLU A 155 3.37 -10.66 -14.88
CA GLU A 155 2.57 -11.27 -15.95
C GLU A 155 1.88 -10.19 -16.80
N PHE A 156 1.30 -9.18 -16.14
CA PHE A 156 0.67 -8.04 -16.82
C PHE A 156 1.67 -7.24 -17.68
N LEU A 157 2.87 -6.99 -17.15
CA LEU A 157 3.91 -6.29 -17.91
C LEU A 157 4.35 -7.13 -19.11
N SER A 158 4.49 -8.45 -18.97
CA SER A 158 4.85 -9.33 -20.09
C SER A 158 3.81 -9.33 -21.20
N GLU A 159 2.52 -9.44 -20.86
CA GLU A 159 1.43 -9.41 -21.84
C GLU A 159 1.39 -8.09 -22.62
N ILE A 160 1.57 -6.96 -21.93
CA ILE A 160 1.63 -5.65 -22.58
C ILE A 160 2.84 -5.54 -23.51
N LEU A 161 4.02 -5.98 -23.06
CA LEU A 161 5.23 -5.92 -23.87
C LEU A 161 5.14 -6.83 -25.10
N ASP A 162 4.52 -8.01 -24.99
CA ASP A 162 4.32 -8.89 -26.13
C ASP A 162 3.28 -8.34 -27.12
N GLY A 163 2.17 -7.78 -26.64
CA GLY A 163 1.24 -7.07 -27.53
C GLY A 163 1.88 -5.87 -28.24
N LEU A 164 2.76 -5.13 -27.55
CA LEU A 164 3.51 -4.03 -28.15
C LEU A 164 4.57 -4.49 -29.15
N LYS A 165 5.15 -5.69 -28.98
CA LYS A 165 6.08 -6.28 -29.97
C LYS A 165 5.41 -6.45 -31.32
N ASP A 166 4.20 -7.01 -31.30
CA ASP A 166 3.49 -7.40 -32.51
C ASP A 166 2.91 -6.19 -33.23
N ILE A 167 2.45 -5.18 -32.48
CA ILE A 167 1.78 -4.00 -33.05
C ILE A 167 2.76 -2.87 -33.36
N TYR A 168 3.68 -2.54 -32.44
CA TYR A 168 4.55 -1.37 -32.58
C TYR A 168 5.93 -1.57 -31.90
N PRO A 169 6.83 -2.37 -32.50
CA PRO A 169 8.12 -2.75 -31.91
C PRO A 169 9.11 -1.58 -31.81
N THR A 170 8.82 -0.43 -32.42
CA THR A 170 9.67 0.77 -32.36
C THR A 170 9.29 1.76 -31.27
N CYS A 171 8.18 1.50 -30.56
CA CYS A 171 7.63 2.33 -29.48
C CYS A 171 8.69 2.60 -28.42
N VAL A 172 8.78 3.85 -27.95
CA VAL A 172 9.73 4.24 -26.88
C VAL A 172 9.48 3.40 -25.63
N LEU A 173 8.23 3.25 -25.20
CA LEU A 173 7.85 2.44 -24.04
C LEU A 173 8.36 1.00 -24.18
N TYR A 174 8.10 0.37 -25.34
CA TYR A 174 8.57 -0.98 -25.65
C TYR A 174 10.10 -1.07 -25.65
N LYS A 175 10.81 -0.15 -26.32
CA LYS A 175 12.29 -0.13 -26.33
C LYS A 175 12.89 0.13 -24.95
N THR A 176 12.25 0.93 -24.12
CA THR A 176 12.74 1.25 -22.77
C THR A 176 12.48 0.15 -21.76
N LEU A 177 11.35 -0.55 -21.88
CA LEU A 177 10.92 -1.57 -20.91
C LEU A 177 11.31 -2.99 -21.34
N ARG A 178 11.23 -3.29 -22.64
CA ARG A 178 11.77 -4.51 -23.22
C ARG A 178 13.23 -4.27 -23.58
N THR A 179 14.09 -4.44 -22.59
CA THR A 179 15.42 -4.92 -22.90
C THR A 179 15.28 -6.44 -22.97
N GLU A 180 15.52 -7.05 -24.13
CA GLU A 180 15.65 -8.52 -24.21
C GLU A 180 16.91 -8.91 -23.41
N CYS A 181 16.75 -8.94 -22.10
CA CYS A 181 17.79 -9.22 -21.14
C CYS A 181 17.93 -10.74 -20.99
N SER A 182 18.25 -11.42 -22.09
CA SER A 182 18.64 -12.82 -22.04
C SER A 182 20.15 -12.91 -21.84
N ILE A 183 20.57 -13.93 -21.09
CA ILE A 183 21.96 -14.34 -20.96
C ILE A 183 22.19 -15.72 -21.59
N ASP A 184 21.24 -16.26 -22.36
CA ASP A 184 21.26 -17.65 -22.83
C ASP A 184 22.49 -17.90 -23.71
N LYS A 185 22.77 -17.00 -24.66
CA LYS A 185 23.99 -17.07 -25.49
C LYS A 185 25.27 -17.15 -24.65
N PHE A 186 25.30 -16.42 -23.53
CA PHE A 186 26.42 -16.48 -22.60
C PHE A 186 26.43 -17.83 -21.87
N LEU A 187 25.30 -18.28 -21.31
CA LEU A 187 25.21 -19.56 -20.60
C LEU A 187 25.55 -20.77 -21.49
N ASP A 188 25.11 -20.75 -22.74
CA ASP A 188 25.37 -21.80 -23.74
C ASP A 188 26.86 -21.90 -24.07
N THR A 189 27.60 -20.79 -24.02
CA THR A 189 29.07 -20.77 -24.21
C THR A 189 29.77 -21.64 -23.15
N TYR A 190 29.19 -21.76 -21.96
CA TYR A 190 29.76 -22.49 -20.82
C TYR A 190 29.03 -23.79 -20.50
N ASN A 191 28.21 -24.31 -21.41
CA ASN A 191 27.54 -25.59 -21.20
C ASN A 191 28.51 -26.74 -21.57
N PRO A 192 29.01 -27.52 -20.59
CA PRO A 192 29.96 -28.57 -20.89
C PRO A 192 29.28 -29.67 -21.69
N GLN A 193 29.88 -30.07 -22.82
CA GLN A 193 29.38 -31.20 -23.63
C GLN A 193 29.54 -32.54 -22.92
N PHE A 194 30.39 -32.61 -21.90
CA PHE A 194 30.74 -33.83 -21.17
C PHE A 194 30.99 -33.52 -19.69
N VAL A 195 30.60 -34.45 -18.81
CA VAL A 195 30.81 -34.36 -17.36
C VAL A 195 31.72 -35.51 -16.92
N TYR A 196 32.82 -35.16 -16.26
CA TYR A 196 33.74 -36.15 -15.70
C TYR A 196 33.18 -36.75 -14.41
N HIS A 197 33.37 -38.05 -14.22
CA HIS A 197 33.09 -38.70 -12.94
C HIS A 197 34.13 -38.28 -11.89
N ASP A 198 33.75 -38.18 -10.62
CA ASP A 198 34.62 -37.72 -9.51
C ASP A 198 35.88 -38.57 -9.31
N THR A 199 35.90 -39.79 -9.86
CA THR A 199 37.04 -40.72 -9.79
C THR A 199 38.09 -40.48 -10.88
N VAL A 200 37.83 -39.59 -11.84
CA VAL A 200 38.76 -39.30 -12.93
C VAL A 200 39.90 -38.41 -12.45
N ASP A 201 41.14 -38.77 -12.81
CA ASP A 201 42.29 -37.91 -12.57
C ASP A 201 42.29 -36.72 -13.54
N LEU A 202 41.87 -35.55 -13.03
CA LEU A 202 41.84 -34.29 -13.77
C LEU A 202 43.24 -33.76 -14.13
N LYS A 203 44.32 -34.32 -13.55
CA LYS A 203 45.71 -33.95 -13.89
C LYS A 203 46.27 -34.80 -15.03
N SER A 204 45.53 -35.80 -15.50
CA SER A 204 45.93 -36.59 -16.65
C SER A 204 46.14 -35.71 -17.89
N GLU A 205 47.06 -36.13 -18.75
CA GLU A 205 47.39 -35.39 -19.98
C GLU A 205 46.17 -35.24 -20.89
N THR A 206 45.32 -36.27 -20.93
CA THR A 206 44.06 -36.26 -21.67
C THR A 206 43.12 -35.14 -21.18
N CYS A 207 42.91 -35.02 -19.86
CA CYS A 207 42.06 -33.97 -19.30
C CYS A 207 42.65 -32.57 -19.53
N LYS A 208 43.96 -32.39 -19.33
CA LYS A 208 44.64 -31.11 -19.61
C LYS A 208 44.48 -30.66 -21.05
N ASN A 209 44.60 -31.59 -22.00
CA ASN A 209 44.39 -31.30 -23.41
C ASN A 209 42.95 -30.85 -23.68
N VAL A 210 41.95 -31.56 -23.13
CA VAL A 210 40.54 -31.17 -23.26
C VAL A 210 40.28 -29.78 -22.67
N PHE A 211 40.82 -29.48 -21.47
CA PHE A 211 40.67 -28.15 -20.86
C PHE A 211 41.35 -27.06 -21.70
N SER A 212 42.53 -27.33 -22.24
CA SER A 212 43.25 -26.37 -23.08
C SER A 212 42.50 -26.09 -24.38
N THR A 213 41.96 -27.12 -25.04
CA THR A 213 41.10 -26.97 -26.21
C THR A 213 39.87 -26.13 -25.88
N PHE A 214 39.16 -26.45 -24.80
CA PHE A 214 38.00 -25.68 -24.36
C PHE A 214 38.34 -24.21 -24.09
N LEU A 215 39.45 -23.92 -23.39
CA LEU A 215 39.88 -22.55 -23.12
C LEU A 215 40.23 -21.77 -24.40
N ASN A 216 40.83 -22.44 -25.40
CA ASN A 216 41.17 -21.82 -26.67
C ASN A 216 39.94 -21.56 -27.54
N ASP A 217 38.94 -22.45 -27.47
CA ASP A 217 37.68 -22.33 -28.22
C ASP A 217 36.72 -21.32 -27.57
N MET A 218 36.95 -20.94 -26.32
CA MET A 218 36.16 -19.92 -25.63
C MET A 218 36.41 -18.53 -26.22
N VAL A 219 35.51 -18.11 -27.11
CA VAL A 219 35.47 -16.75 -27.66
C VAL A 219 34.25 -16.02 -27.11
N ILE A 220 34.49 -15.01 -26.28
CA ILE A 220 33.44 -14.08 -25.83
C ILE A 220 33.46 -12.88 -26.77
N THR A 221 32.39 -12.68 -27.52
CA THR A 221 32.26 -11.53 -28.41
C THR A 221 31.95 -10.26 -27.61
N MET A 222 32.28 -9.10 -28.17
CA MET A 222 31.96 -7.83 -27.51
C MET A 222 30.45 -7.64 -27.32
N ASP A 223 29.65 -8.17 -28.25
CA ASP A 223 28.20 -8.10 -28.16
C ASP A 223 27.64 -9.00 -27.06
N THR A 224 28.16 -10.22 -26.88
CA THR A 224 27.76 -11.06 -25.74
C THR A 224 28.17 -10.44 -24.42
N SER A 225 29.36 -9.81 -24.34
CA SER A 225 29.79 -9.09 -23.15
C SER A 225 28.89 -7.88 -22.83
N LYS A 226 28.49 -7.10 -23.84
CA LYS A 226 27.56 -5.96 -23.66
C LYS A 226 26.17 -6.43 -23.24
N GLN A 227 25.66 -7.47 -23.88
CA GLN A 227 24.37 -8.07 -23.52
C GLN A 227 24.42 -8.61 -22.09
N LEU A 228 25.50 -9.28 -21.69
CA LEU A 228 25.66 -9.76 -20.32
C LEU A 228 25.64 -8.60 -19.30
N GLU A 229 26.34 -7.49 -19.56
CA GLU A 229 26.30 -6.31 -18.68
C GLU A 229 24.88 -5.78 -18.54
N LEU A 230 24.22 -5.49 -19.67
CA LEU A 230 22.85 -4.97 -19.71
C LEU A 230 21.88 -5.90 -18.98
N SER A 231 21.94 -7.20 -19.28
CA SER A 231 21.06 -8.24 -18.75
C SER A 231 21.27 -8.50 -17.27
N THR A 232 22.39 -8.08 -16.68
CA THR A 232 22.74 -8.32 -15.26
C THR A 232 22.73 -7.04 -14.40
N ARG A 233 22.29 -5.90 -14.97
CA ARG A 233 22.07 -4.65 -14.20
C ARG A 233 21.08 -4.86 -13.05
N GLY A 234 21.32 -4.18 -11.94
CA GLY A 234 20.57 -4.40 -10.69
C GLY A 234 21.21 -5.43 -9.75
N GLN A 235 22.29 -6.08 -10.19
CA GLN A 235 23.17 -6.91 -9.36
C GLN A 235 22.38 -7.96 -8.56
N HIS A 236 22.40 -7.89 -7.22
CA HIS A 236 21.80 -8.86 -6.32
C HIS A 236 20.27 -9.01 -6.45
N ILE A 237 19.58 -8.05 -7.07
CA ILE A 237 18.13 -8.11 -7.30
C ILE A 237 17.83 -8.85 -8.62
N ASN A 238 18.81 -8.93 -9.52
CA ASN A 238 18.65 -9.50 -10.84
C ASN A 238 19.01 -10.99 -10.87
N ILE A 239 18.06 -11.83 -11.28
CA ILE A 239 18.25 -13.27 -11.39
C ILE A 239 19.34 -13.65 -12.41
N ASN A 240 19.43 -12.93 -13.54
CA ASN A 240 20.47 -13.15 -14.54
C ASN A 240 21.86 -12.90 -13.96
N TRP A 241 22.00 -11.92 -13.05
CA TRP A 241 23.27 -11.66 -12.39
C TRP A 241 23.69 -12.82 -11.49
N ILE A 242 22.73 -13.43 -10.78
CA ILE A 242 22.95 -14.64 -9.96
C ILE A 242 23.34 -15.83 -10.86
N ASN A 243 22.59 -16.05 -11.93
CA ASN A 243 22.81 -17.15 -12.87
C ASN A 243 24.18 -17.03 -13.57
N ALA A 244 24.52 -15.84 -14.09
CA ALA A 244 25.80 -15.59 -14.74
C ALA A 244 26.98 -15.86 -13.79
N ARG A 245 26.87 -15.48 -12.52
CA ARG A 245 27.94 -15.69 -11.53
C ARG A 245 28.20 -17.15 -11.18
N SER A 246 27.23 -18.04 -11.37
CA SER A 246 27.46 -19.49 -11.21
C SER A 246 28.42 -20.08 -12.25
N LYS A 247 28.61 -19.36 -13.38
CA LYS A 247 29.48 -19.76 -14.49
C LYS A 247 30.76 -18.92 -14.57
N LEU A 248 30.94 -17.93 -13.68
CA LEU A 248 32.05 -16.98 -13.73
C LEU A 248 32.95 -17.06 -12.49
N LEU A 249 34.26 -16.94 -12.73
CA LEU A 249 35.21 -16.63 -11.67
C LEU A 249 35.15 -15.13 -11.38
N THR A 250 34.53 -14.78 -10.26
CA THR A 250 34.31 -13.37 -9.89
C THR A 250 35.51 -12.79 -9.15
N ALA A 251 35.76 -11.48 -9.30
CA ALA A 251 36.89 -10.80 -8.69
C ALA A 251 37.00 -11.02 -7.16
N SER A 252 35.85 -11.07 -6.46
CA SER A 252 35.79 -11.31 -5.02
C SER A 252 36.26 -12.71 -4.59
N VAL A 253 36.24 -13.68 -5.50
CA VAL A 253 36.66 -15.08 -5.23
C VAL A 253 38.01 -15.39 -5.89
N PHE A 254 38.43 -14.61 -6.89
CA PHE A 254 39.62 -14.87 -7.68
C PHE A 254 40.91 -14.94 -6.83
N GLY A 255 41.02 -14.13 -5.78
CA GLY A 255 42.14 -14.20 -4.84
C GLY A 255 42.27 -15.55 -4.13
N ASP A 256 41.15 -16.18 -3.78
CA ASP A 256 41.14 -17.50 -3.15
C ASP A 256 41.47 -18.60 -4.18
N VAL A 257 41.05 -18.42 -5.43
CA VAL A 257 41.38 -19.32 -6.55
C VAL A 257 42.89 -19.32 -6.81
N CYS A 258 43.53 -18.14 -6.88
CA CYS A 258 44.97 -18.03 -7.12
C CYS A 258 45.83 -18.61 -6.00
N LYS A 259 45.36 -18.57 -4.75
CA LYS A 259 46.06 -19.11 -3.58
C LYS A 259 45.83 -20.61 -3.38
N ARG A 260 45.03 -21.23 -4.25
CA ARG A 260 44.61 -22.62 -4.07
C ARG A 260 45.75 -23.58 -4.32
N ILE A 261 45.97 -24.49 -3.36
CA ILE A 261 46.97 -25.55 -3.42
C ILE A 261 46.31 -26.94 -3.53
N THR A 262 45.09 -27.09 -3.02
CA THR A 262 44.33 -28.35 -3.06
C THR A 262 43.71 -28.61 -4.44
N ASP A 263 43.77 -29.86 -4.87
CA ASP A 263 43.18 -30.39 -6.11
C ASP A 263 41.79 -30.99 -5.90
N LYS A 264 41.37 -31.20 -4.65
CA LYS A 264 40.06 -31.79 -4.33
C LYS A 264 38.94 -30.75 -4.32
N PRO A 265 37.72 -31.08 -4.79
CA PRO A 265 36.55 -30.24 -4.63
C PRO A 265 36.25 -29.99 -3.16
N ASP A 266 35.96 -28.73 -2.80
CA ASP A 266 35.75 -28.30 -1.41
C ASP A 266 34.70 -27.17 -1.34
N CYS A 267 34.63 -26.50 -0.19
CA CYS A 267 33.73 -25.36 0.03
C CYS A 267 33.93 -24.22 -0.98
N LEU A 268 35.14 -24.05 -1.54
CA LEU A 268 35.41 -23.01 -2.54
C LEU A 268 34.72 -23.34 -3.86
N VAL A 269 34.81 -24.58 -4.33
CA VAL A 269 34.11 -25.04 -5.55
C VAL A 269 32.60 -24.91 -5.38
N ARG A 270 32.08 -25.34 -4.22
CA ARG A 270 30.66 -25.18 -3.86
C ARG A 270 30.21 -23.72 -3.89
N ARG A 271 31.06 -22.79 -3.42
CA ARG A 271 30.80 -21.34 -3.44
C ARG A 271 30.86 -20.73 -4.85
N ILE A 272 31.80 -21.17 -5.70
CA ILE A 272 31.91 -20.71 -7.09
C ILE A 272 30.68 -21.16 -7.90
N LEU A 273 30.28 -22.43 -7.77
CA LEU A 273 29.15 -23.01 -8.49
C LEU A 273 27.79 -22.61 -7.90
N ASN A 274 27.79 -21.80 -6.83
CA ASN A 274 26.60 -21.29 -6.18
C ASN A 274 25.61 -22.39 -5.72
N TYR A 275 26.13 -23.57 -5.36
CA TYR A 275 25.31 -24.71 -4.87
C TYR A 275 24.70 -24.45 -3.49
N ASP A 276 25.18 -23.44 -2.79
CA ASP A 276 24.66 -23.06 -1.49
C ASP A 276 23.44 -22.15 -1.62
N VAL A 277 22.28 -22.77 -1.86
CA VAL A 277 20.97 -22.08 -1.86
C VAL A 277 20.73 -21.32 -0.55
N SER A 278 21.36 -21.77 0.54
CA SER A 278 21.34 -21.10 1.85
C SER A 278 21.91 -19.68 1.80
N GLN A 279 22.94 -19.41 1.00
CA GLN A 279 23.58 -18.09 0.94
C GLN A 279 22.76 -17.03 0.20
N GLN A 280 21.80 -17.43 -0.64
CA GLN A 280 20.90 -16.48 -1.30
C GLN A 280 19.92 -15.82 -0.29
N ASN A 281 19.64 -16.50 0.83
CA ASN A 281 18.75 -16.02 1.89
C ASN A 281 19.46 -15.66 3.21
N LEU A 282 20.79 -15.78 3.29
CA LEU A 282 21.54 -15.34 4.46
C LEU A 282 21.58 -13.82 4.51
N LYS A 283 20.81 -13.27 5.46
CA LYS A 283 20.89 -11.87 5.87
C LYS A 283 22.20 -11.59 6.58
N VAL A 284 23.29 -11.49 5.82
CA VAL A 284 24.59 -11.10 6.35
C VAL A 284 24.57 -9.58 6.56
N LYS A 285 24.69 -9.14 7.81
CA LYS A 285 24.61 -7.71 8.19
C LYS A 285 25.56 -6.82 7.38
N SER A 286 26.76 -7.30 7.04
CA SER A 286 27.73 -6.56 6.23
C SER A 286 27.24 -6.35 4.78
N LEU A 287 26.59 -7.35 4.19
CA LEU A 287 26.00 -7.23 2.84
C LEU A 287 24.78 -6.32 2.85
N GLU A 288 23.91 -6.42 3.86
CA GLU A 288 22.77 -5.51 4.03
C GLU A 288 23.23 -4.06 4.17
N TRP A 289 24.24 -3.82 5.02
CA TRP A 289 24.84 -2.50 5.18
C TRP A 289 25.42 -1.97 3.87
N GLY A 290 26.18 -2.81 3.15
CA GLY A 290 26.73 -2.48 1.84
C GLY A 290 25.64 -2.03 0.86
N ARG A 291 24.57 -2.83 0.72
CA ARG A 291 23.43 -2.52 -0.17
C ARG A 291 22.75 -1.20 0.18
N VAL A 292 22.57 -0.90 1.47
CA VAL A 292 21.94 0.35 1.92
C VAL A 292 22.85 1.56 1.68
N LYS A 293 24.16 1.41 1.88
CA LYS A 293 25.12 2.52 1.84
C LYS A 293 25.78 2.74 0.48
N GLU A 294 25.70 1.78 -0.45
CA GLU A 294 26.30 1.88 -1.79
C GLU A 294 25.91 3.19 -2.50
N ARG A 295 24.62 3.55 -2.49
CA ARG A 295 24.14 4.79 -3.11
C ARG A 295 24.73 6.06 -2.46
N VAL A 296 24.98 6.02 -1.16
CA VAL A 296 25.59 7.15 -0.43
C VAL A 296 27.07 7.25 -0.82
N ALA A 297 27.78 6.12 -0.82
CA ALA A 297 29.18 6.05 -1.20
C ALA A 297 29.42 6.51 -2.65
N VAL A 298 28.56 6.10 -3.60
CA VAL A 298 28.66 6.55 -5.01
C VAL A 298 28.49 8.06 -5.12
N LYS A 299 27.51 8.66 -4.42
CA LYS A 299 27.30 10.11 -4.41
C LYS A 299 28.50 10.85 -3.83
N GLU A 300 29.02 10.37 -2.71
CA GLU A 300 30.19 10.97 -2.06
C GLU A 300 31.44 10.86 -2.94
N TYR A 301 31.65 9.70 -3.57
CA TYR A 301 32.71 9.50 -4.55
C TYR A 301 32.57 10.49 -5.71
N GLN A 302 31.39 10.65 -6.29
CA GLN A 302 31.15 11.61 -7.37
C GLN A 302 31.48 13.04 -6.95
N ILE A 303 31.04 13.46 -5.76
CA ILE A 303 31.33 14.81 -5.21
C ILE A 303 32.84 15.01 -5.05
N ASN A 304 33.54 14.05 -4.44
CA ASN A 304 34.98 14.15 -4.20
C ASN A 304 35.78 14.06 -5.49
N HIS A 305 35.39 13.19 -6.41
CA HIS A 305 36.01 13.06 -7.72
C HIS A 305 35.85 14.36 -8.52
N LEU A 306 34.67 14.97 -8.55
CA LEU A 306 34.44 16.27 -9.22
C LEU A 306 35.29 17.39 -8.62
N LYS A 307 35.40 17.48 -7.28
CA LYS A 307 36.28 18.46 -6.61
C LYS A 307 37.74 18.27 -6.99
N THR A 308 38.19 17.02 -7.09
CA THR A 308 39.59 16.69 -7.40
C THR A 308 39.89 16.93 -8.88
N CYS A 309 38.98 16.60 -9.80
CA CYS A 309 39.15 16.80 -11.23
C CYS A 309 38.96 18.26 -11.69
N GLN A 310 38.14 19.07 -11.01
CA GLN A 310 38.04 20.51 -11.28
C GLN A 310 39.30 21.30 -10.89
N LEU A 311 40.18 20.73 -10.06
CA LEU A 311 41.50 21.29 -9.74
C LEU A 311 42.55 21.05 -10.85
N PHE A 312 42.22 20.30 -11.92
CA PHE A 312 43.12 20.00 -13.04
C PHE A 312 42.75 20.71 -14.35
N HIS A 313 41.96 21.78 -14.30
CA HIS A 313 41.91 22.75 -15.39
C HIS A 313 42.84 23.93 -15.08
N PHE A 314 44.11 23.77 -15.45
CA PHE A 314 44.99 24.87 -15.84
C PHE A 314 44.92 25.05 -17.36
#